data_AF-T0YE24-F1
#
_entry.id   AF-T0YE24-F1
#
_cell.length_a   1.000
_cell.length_b   1.000
_cell.length_c   1.000
_cell.angle_alpha   90.00
_cell.angle_beta   90.00
_cell.angle_gamma   90.00
#
_symmetry.space_group_name_H-M   'P 1'
#
loop_
_entity.id
_entity.type
_entity.pdbx_description
1 polymer ?
#
loop_
_entity_poly.entity_id
_entity_poly.type
_entity_poly.pdbx_seq_one_letter_code
_entity_poly.pdbx_strand_id
1 'polypeptide(L)'
;GLPSGTSWYVNITGEPSSGAISGTSYSVSLPNGSYSYSVSTSNKEYSPSYTNPFTVNGNTVSNPITFSKVTYTVTFTESGLPSGTAWYVNITGTNKSSTSTTISFTEPNGTYSYTTGTTSNYTANISSGSIAVNGSSQNKTITFTATKVKKPLSPAPAGLSSIDIAIIGGVVAIAVIGSAVTIMMRR
;
A
#
# COMPACT_ATOMS: atom_id res chain seq x y z
N GLY A 1 -16.76 19.69 5.59
CA GLY A 1 -17.96 20.19 6.30
C GLY A 1 -18.18 19.36 7.55
N LEU A 2 -18.71 19.96 8.61
CA LEU A 2 -19.04 19.25 9.85
C LEU A 2 -20.19 18.25 9.59
N PRO A 3 -20.16 17.03 10.15
CA PRO A 3 -21.28 16.09 10.03
C PRO A 3 -22.57 16.65 10.65
N SER A 4 -23.72 16.30 10.07
CA SER A 4 -25.04 16.69 10.60
C SER A 4 -25.21 16.27 12.06
N GLY A 5 -25.82 17.13 12.88
CA GLY A 5 -25.99 16.92 14.31
C GLY A 5 -24.74 17.18 15.16
N THR A 6 -23.60 17.56 14.57
CA THR A 6 -22.41 17.96 15.33
C THR A 6 -22.52 19.43 15.75
N SER A 7 -22.43 19.70 17.06
CA SER A 7 -22.39 21.06 17.58
C SER A 7 -21.03 21.73 17.38
N TRP A 8 -21.06 23.02 17.06
CA TRP A 8 -19.89 23.89 17.05
C TRP A 8 -20.13 25.13 17.90
N TYR A 9 -19.06 25.85 18.21
CA TYR A 9 -19.07 26.96 19.17
C TYR A 9 -18.24 28.11 18.63
N VAL A 10 -18.66 29.33 18.97
CA VAL A 10 -17.92 30.57 18.72
C VAL A 10 -17.79 31.31 20.03
N ASN A 11 -16.57 31.70 20.39
CA ASN A 11 -16.33 32.58 21.54
C ASN A 11 -15.65 33.84 21.05
N ILE A 12 -16.36 34.97 21.14
CA ILE A 12 -15.89 36.29 20.74
C ILE A 12 -15.40 37.03 22.00
N THR A 13 -14.29 37.76 21.87
CA THR A 13 -13.67 38.46 23.01
C THR A 13 -14.63 39.50 23.57
N GLY A 14 -14.89 39.44 24.88
CA GLY A 14 -15.80 40.38 25.56
C GLY A 14 -17.28 40.03 25.46
N GLU A 15 -17.64 38.98 24.72
CA GLU A 15 -19.03 38.53 24.56
C GLU A 15 -19.30 37.23 25.34
N PRO A 16 -20.57 36.96 25.70
CA PRO A 16 -20.98 35.65 26.17
C PRO A 16 -20.66 34.55 25.14
N SER A 17 -20.49 33.31 25.62
CA SER A 17 -20.32 32.16 24.73
C SER A 17 -21.54 31.98 23.83
N SER A 18 -21.34 31.57 22.57
CA SER A 18 -22.44 31.25 21.65
C SER A 18 -23.34 30.12 22.15
N GLY A 19 -22.85 29.31 23.10
CA GLY A 19 -23.43 27.99 23.38
C GLY A 19 -23.25 27.05 22.18
N ALA A 20 -23.93 25.90 22.25
CA ALA A 20 -23.89 24.92 21.17
C ALA A 20 -24.69 25.42 19.95
N ILE A 21 -24.02 25.56 18.83
CA ILE A 21 -24.64 25.93 17.55
C ILE A 21 -24.92 24.65 16.77
N SER A 22 -26.20 24.38 16.49
CA SER A 22 -26.66 23.26 15.66
C SER A 22 -26.96 23.66 14.21
N GLY A 23 -27.02 24.96 13.92
CA GLY A 23 -27.23 25.51 12.58
C GLY A 23 -25.92 25.72 11.81
N THR A 24 -26.03 26.29 10.60
CA THR A 24 -24.88 26.60 9.73
C THR A 24 -24.29 27.98 9.98
N SER A 25 -24.89 28.79 10.86
CA SER A 25 -24.47 30.17 11.12
C SER A 25 -24.74 30.57 12.56
N TYR A 26 -23.97 31.56 13.03
CA TYR A 26 -24.16 32.28 14.28
C TYR A 26 -24.12 33.78 13.99
N SER A 27 -24.95 34.56 14.69
CA SER A 27 -25.03 36.01 14.50
C SER A 27 -25.17 36.71 15.84
N VAL A 28 -24.44 37.82 15.99
CA VAL A 28 -24.45 38.65 17.19
C VAL A 28 -24.28 40.12 16.77
N SER A 29 -24.93 41.01 17.49
CA SER A 29 -24.80 42.46 17.30
C SER A 29 -23.64 42.98 18.16
N LEU A 30 -22.64 43.57 17.52
CA LEU A 30 -21.45 44.09 18.19
C LEU A 30 -21.32 45.60 17.93
N PRO A 31 -20.88 46.39 18.93
CA PRO A 31 -20.41 47.75 18.71
C PRO A 31 -19.27 47.83 17.69
N ASN A 32 -18.98 49.05 17.22
CA ASN A 32 -17.81 49.26 16.38
C ASN A 32 -16.54 48.97 17.17
N GLY A 33 -15.67 48.14 16.63
CA GLY A 33 -14.49 47.66 17.34
C GLY A 33 -13.77 46.53 16.62
N SER A 34 -12.60 46.18 17.15
CA SER A 34 -11.81 45.03 16.69
C SER A 34 -11.96 43.88 17.67
N TYR A 35 -12.37 42.72 17.16
CA TYR A 35 -12.67 41.54 17.97
C TYR A 35 -11.80 40.37 17.53
N SER A 36 -11.33 39.60 18.51
CA SER A 36 -10.84 38.24 18.25
C SER A 36 -11.92 37.23 18.59
N TYR A 37 -11.91 36.09 17.91
CA TYR A 37 -12.78 34.96 18.20
C TYR A 37 -12.06 33.63 18.03
N SER A 38 -12.58 32.63 18.72
CA SER A 38 -12.20 31.24 18.56
C SER A 38 -13.40 30.42 18.10
N VAL A 39 -13.14 29.42 17.28
CA VAL A 39 -14.14 28.45 16.83
C VAL A 39 -13.72 27.08 17.32
N SER A 40 -14.68 26.29 17.80
CA SER A 40 -14.45 24.90 18.19
C SER A 40 -15.63 24.01 17.81
N THR A 41 -15.42 22.70 17.87
CA THR A 41 -16.45 21.68 17.59
C THR A 41 -16.38 20.59 18.65
N SER A 42 -17.52 19.97 18.95
CA SER A 42 -17.56 18.80 19.83
C SER A 42 -16.87 17.57 19.19
N ASN A 43 -16.78 17.53 17.86
CA ASN A 43 -16.12 16.44 17.14
C ASN A 43 -14.63 16.74 16.88
N LYS A 44 -13.77 16.13 17.69
CA LYS A 44 -12.30 16.27 17.63
C LYS A 44 -11.66 15.71 16.37
N GLU A 45 -12.40 14.97 15.53
CA GLU A 45 -11.90 14.56 14.21
C GLU A 45 -11.85 15.73 13.23
N TYR A 46 -12.44 16.88 13.54
CA TYR A 46 -12.51 18.05 12.67
C TYR A 46 -11.80 19.25 13.29
N SER A 47 -11.14 20.03 12.45
CA SER A 47 -10.52 21.29 12.82
C SER A 47 -11.19 22.46 12.07
N PRO A 48 -11.51 23.56 12.76
CA PRO A 48 -12.03 24.77 12.14
C PRO A 48 -10.91 25.56 11.45
N SER A 49 -11.23 26.18 10.32
CA SER A 49 -10.42 27.18 9.64
C SER A 49 -11.25 28.45 9.45
N TYR A 50 -10.71 29.57 9.91
CA TYR A 50 -11.36 30.88 9.97
C TYR A 50 -10.30 31.99 10.07
N THR A 51 -10.70 33.23 9.76
CA THR A 51 -9.80 34.40 9.82
C THR A 51 -10.01 35.17 11.11
N ASN A 52 -8.93 35.50 11.81
CA ASN A 52 -8.93 36.24 13.08
C ASN A 52 -7.79 37.28 13.10
N PRO A 53 -7.98 38.51 13.61
CA PRO A 53 -9.22 39.12 14.13
C PRO A 53 -10.17 39.61 13.02
N PHE A 54 -11.33 40.15 13.40
CA PHE A 54 -12.22 40.90 12.49
C PHE A 54 -12.62 42.26 13.08
N THR A 55 -13.01 43.20 12.22
CA THR A 55 -13.39 44.57 12.62
C THR A 55 -14.82 44.90 12.22
N VAL A 56 -15.59 45.45 13.15
CA VAL A 56 -16.95 45.95 12.93
C VAL A 56 -16.89 47.47 12.83
N ASN A 57 -17.34 48.03 11.69
CA ASN A 57 -17.32 49.47 11.39
C ASN A 57 -18.70 49.94 10.87
N GLY A 58 -19.75 49.71 11.66
CA GLY A 58 -21.12 50.16 11.37
C GLY A 58 -21.87 49.35 10.31
N ASN A 59 -21.25 48.31 9.74
CA ASN A 59 -21.84 47.43 8.73
C ASN A 59 -21.79 45.96 9.20
N THR A 60 -22.67 45.13 8.66
CA THR A 60 -22.64 43.68 8.86
C THR A 60 -21.34 43.09 8.30
N VAL A 61 -20.67 42.30 9.13
CA VAL A 61 -19.45 41.56 8.76
C VAL A 61 -19.80 40.08 8.66
N SER A 62 -19.39 39.43 7.57
CA SER A 62 -19.55 37.99 7.39
C SER A 62 -18.18 37.32 7.37
N ASN A 63 -17.93 36.45 8.36
CA ASN A 63 -16.69 35.69 8.47
C ASN A 63 -16.97 34.21 8.16
N PRO A 64 -16.48 33.69 7.02
CA PRO A 64 -16.68 32.29 6.68
C PRO A 64 -15.87 31.38 7.62
N ILE A 65 -16.49 30.29 8.06
CA ILE A 65 -15.88 29.24 8.87
C ILE A 65 -16.00 27.94 8.09
N THR A 66 -14.89 27.23 7.95
CA THR A 66 -14.86 25.91 7.32
C THR A 66 -14.35 24.87 8.30
N PHE A 67 -14.79 23.63 8.14
CA PHE A 67 -14.30 22.50 8.94
C PHE A 67 -13.84 21.37 8.04
N SER A 68 -12.63 20.90 8.30
CA SER A 68 -11.97 19.80 7.61
C SER A 68 -11.56 18.71 8.60
N LYS A 69 -11.54 17.47 8.14
CA LYS A 69 -11.07 16.35 8.96
C LYS A 69 -9.58 16.52 9.24
N VAL A 70 -9.16 16.24 10.47
CA VAL A 70 -7.75 16.18 10.86
C VAL A 70 -7.17 14.90 10.29
N THR A 71 -6.06 15.04 9.57
CA THR A 71 -5.39 13.94 8.90
C THR A 71 -3.91 13.90 9.26
N TYR A 72 -3.34 12.71 9.22
CA TYR A 72 -1.95 12.43 9.56
C TYR A 72 -1.27 11.74 8.40
N THR A 73 0.04 12.00 8.24
CA THR A 73 0.81 11.38 7.17
C THR A 73 1.16 9.95 7.56
N VAL A 74 0.87 9.01 6.66
CA VAL A 74 1.32 7.62 6.77
C VAL A 74 2.35 7.38 5.68
N THR A 75 3.62 7.21 6.06
CA THR A 75 4.72 7.01 5.12
C THR A 75 5.21 5.57 5.17
N PHE A 76 5.27 4.95 3.99
CA PHE A 76 5.94 3.69 3.77
C PHE A 76 7.31 3.97 3.15
N THR A 77 8.33 3.29 3.66
CA THR A 77 9.70 3.38 3.14
C THR A 77 10.14 1.99 2.70
N GLU A 78 10.50 1.83 1.44
CA GLU A 78 11.11 0.59 0.97
C GLU A 78 12.62 0.57 1.22
N SER A 79 13.16 -0.63 1.36
CA SER A 79 14.58 -0.91 1.37
C SER A 79 14.85 -2.22 0.63
N GLY A 80 15.99 -2.29 -0.06
CA GLY A 80 16.45 -3.50 -0.73
C GLY A 80 16.03 -3.63 -2.20
N LEU A 81 15.20 -2.73 -2.72
CA LEU A 81 14.98 -2.63 -4.17
C LEU A 81 16.13 -1.86 -4.85
N PRO A 82 16.52 -2.24 -6.07
CA PRO A 82 17.38 -1.42 -6.90
C PRO A 82 16.70 -0.08 -7.24
N SER A 83 17.49 1.00 -7.31
CA SER A 83 16.98 2.33 -7.69
C SER A 83 16.20 2.28 -9.01
N GLY A 84 15.04 2.94 -9.04
CA GLY A 84 14.15 2.93 -10.21
C GLY A 84 13.19 1.74 -10.27
N THR A 85 13.29 0.77 -9.36
CA THR A 85 12.36 -0.36 -9.31
C THR A 85 11.00 0.07 -8.79
N ALA A 86 9.94 -0.20 -9.56
CA ALA A 86 8.58 0.11 -9.15
C ALA A 86 8.11 -0.79 -8.00
N TRP A 87 7.48 -0.20 -7.01
CA TRP A 87 6.77 -0.88 -5.94
C TRP A 87 5.48 -0.13 -5.61
N TYR A 88 4.59 -0.77 -4.87
CA TYR A 88 3.30 -0.20 -4.54
C TYR A 88 2.91 -0.49 -3.10
N VAL A 89 2.04 0.37 -2.59
CA VAL A 89 1.30 0.21 -1.35
C VAL A 89 -0.18 0.45 -1.66
N ASN A 90 -1.03 -0.44 -1.19
CA ASN A 90 -2.48 -0.22 -1.16
C ASN A 90 -2.93 -0.10 0.28
N ILE A 91 -3.54 1.03 0.65
CA ILE A 91 -4.16 1.24 1.96
C ILE A 91 -5.68 1.30 1.78
N THR A 92 -6.41 0.37 2.39
CA THR A 92 -7.88 0.32 2.40
C THR A 92 -8.54 0.59 1.04
N GLY A 93 -7.94 0.08 -0.05
CA GLY A 93 -8.43 0.24 -1.42
C GLY A 93 -7.74 1.34 -2.23
N THR A 94 -7.03 2.28 -1.60
CA THR A 94 -6.26 3.33 -2.29
C THR A 94 -4.87 2.81 -2.64
N ASN A 95 -4.64 2.54 -3.93
CA ASN A 95 -3.34 2.10 -4.44
C ASN A 95 -2.45 3.28 -4.85
N LYS A 96 -1.20 3.29 -4.39
CA LYS A 96 -0.14 4.19 -4.89
C LYS A 96 1.10 3.37 -5.25
N SER A 97 1.75 3.74 -6.33
CA SER A 97 3.02 3.15 -6.77
C SER A 97 4.09 4.22 -6.92
N SER A 98 5.34 3.84 -6.72
CA SER A 98 6.50 4.73 -6.85
C SER A 98 7.74 3.93 -7.28
N THR A 99 8.72 4.64 -7.83
CA THR A 99 10.09 4.15 -8.06
C THR A 99 11.10 4.78 -7.09
N SER A 100 10.63 5.72 -6.25
CA SER A 100 11.38 6.30 -5.14
C SER A 100 11.33 5.39 -3.91
N THR A 101 12.15 5.69 -2.89
CA THR A 101 12.19 4.90 -1.65
C THR A 101 10.97 5.08 -0.75
N THR A 102 10.08 6.05 -1.04
CA THR A 102 8.92 6.35 -0.17
C THR A 102 7.60 6.47 -0.92
N ILE A 103 6.51 6.09 -0.23
CA ILE A 103 5.12 6.31 -0.63
C ILE A 103 4.36 6.83 0.59
N SER A 104 3.69 7.98 0.46
CA SER A 104 2.94 8.60 1.56
C SER A 104 1.43 8.72 1.27
N PHE A 105 0.65 8.54 2.33
CA PHE A 105 -0.80 8.73 2.37
C PHE A 105 -1.16 9.75 3.44
N THR A 106 -2.37 10.30 3.37
CA THR A 106 -2.89 11.28 4.32
C THR A 106 -4.22 10.76 4.80
N GLU A 107 -4.25 10.25 6.02
CA GLU A 107 -5.38 9.50 6.55
C GLU A 107 -5.83 10.08 7.90
N PRO A 108 -7.13 10.15 8.19
CA PRO A 108 -7.61 10.50 9.52
C PRO A 108 -7.29 9.42 10.56
N ASN A 109 -7.63 9.70 11.83
CA ASN A 109 -7.59 8.65 12.86
C ASN A 109 -8.41 7.43 12.44
N GLY A 110 -7.83 6.25 12.62
CA GLY A 110 -8.42 5.00 12.18
C GLY A 110 -7.38 3.88 12.08
N THR A 111 -7.87 2.66 11.85
CA THR A 111 -7.02 1.49 11.59
C THR A 111 -7.19 1.07 10.14
N TYR A 112 -6.09 1.04 9.41
CA TYR A 112 -6.08 0.80 7.98
C TYR A 112 -5.33 -0.49 7.65
N SER A 113 -5.99 -1.39 6.92
CA SER A 113 -5.32 -2.54 6.32
C SER A 113 -4.51 -2.09 5.12
N TYR A 114 -3.31 -2.62 4.97
CA TYR A 114 -2.46 -2.35 3.81
C TYR A 114 -1.90 -3.62 3.18
N THR A 115 -1.58 -3.53 1.90
CA THR A 115 -0.76 -4.51 1.18
C THR A 115 0.39 -3.80 0.47
N THR A 116 1.50 -4.51 0.27
CA THR A 116 2.69 -3.98 -0.41
C THR A 116 3.23 -4.99 -1.39
N GLY A 117 3.87 -4.52 -2.45
CA GLY A 117 4.46 -5.42 -3.45
C GLY A 117 5.28 -4.69 -4.49
N THR A 118 5.85 -5.46 -5.40
CA THR A 118 6.63 -5.01 -6.55
C THR A 118 6.38 -5.95 -7.72
N THR A 119 6.53 -5.46 -8.95
CA THR A 119 6.45 -6.28 -10.17
C THR A 119 7.78 -6.97 -10.51
N SER A 120 8.85 -6.68 -9.76
CA SER A 120 10.18 -7.28 -9.94
C SER A 120 10.29 -8.64 -9.26
N ASN A 121 11.41 -9.33 -9.48
CA ASN A 121 11.75 -10.61 -8.87
C ASN A 121 12.16 -10.48 -7.39
N TYR A 122 11.44 -9.68 -6.59
CA TYR A 122 11.70 -9.44 -5.18
C TYR A 122 10.45 -9.75 -4.32
N THR A 123 10.67 -10.13 -3.07
CA THR A 123 9.61 -10.39 -2.09
C THR A 123 9.72 -9.43 -0.92
N ALA A 124 8.60 -8.80 -0.56
CA ALA A 124 8.49 -7.99 0.66
C ALA A 124 8.50 -8.88 1.90
N ASN A 125 9.20 -8.47 2.95
CA ASN A 125 9.12 -9.09 4.28
C ASN A 125 7.72 -8.95 4.90
N ILE A 126 7.00 -7.88 4.54
CA ILE A 126 5.63 -7.57 4.99
C ILE A 126 4.78 -7.22 3.77
N SER A 127 4.16 -8.23 3.16
CA SER A 127 3.27 -8.06 2.00
C SER A 127 1.88 -7.55 2.37
N SER A 128 1.48 -7.67 3.64
CA SER A 128 0.23 -7.11 4.17
C SER A 128 0.28 -6.89 5.69
N GLY A 129 -0.59 -6.02 6.20
CA GLY A 129 -0.70 -5.75 7.62
C GLY A 129 -1.76 -4.69 7.94
N SER A 130 -1.72 -4.15 9.15
CA SER A 130 -2.54 -3.01 9.57
C SER A 130 -1.69 -1.90 10.19
N ILE A 131 -2.17 -0.67 10.08
CA ILE A 131 -1.55 0.52 10.66
C ILE A 131 -2.62 1.34 11.38
N ALA A 132 -2.38 1.65 12.65
CA ALA A 132 -3.26 2.49 13.44
C ALA A 132 -2.75 3.94 13.42
N VAL A 133 -3.61 4.85 12.97
CA VAL A 133 -3.39 6.29 13.02
C VAL A 133 -4.17 6.82 14.21
N ASN A 134 -3.44 7.33 15.21
CA ASN A 134 -4.04 7.89 16.42
C ASN A 134 -3.29 9.17 16.83
N GLY A 135 -3.72 10.30 16.30
CA GLY A 135 -3.22 11.61 16.72
C GLY A 135 -1.84 11.98 16.21
N SER A 136 -1.17 11.12 15.42
CA SER A 136 0.20 11.35 14.96
C SER A 136 0.51 10.63 13.64
N SER A 137 1.45 11.20 12.88
CA SER A 137 1.98 10.61 11.64
C SER A 137 2.66 9.27 11.91
N GLN A 138 2.51 8.33 10.97
CA GLN A 138 3.03 6.97 11.09
C GLN A 138 4.09 6.69 10.03
N ASN A 139 5.09 5.88 10.38
CA ASN A 139 6.14 5.44 9.46
C ASN A 139 6.26 3.91 9.48
N LYS A 140 6.31 3.29 8.30
CA LYS A 140 6.44 1.83 8.14
C LYS A 140 7.53 1.48 7.14
N THR A 141 8.56 0.79 7.60
CA THR A 141 9.62 0.27 6.73
C THR A 141 9.25 -1.10 6.19
N ILE A 142 9.43 -1.30 4.89
CA ILE A 142 9.26 -2.55 4.16
C ILE A 142 10.62 -2.93 3.56
N THR A 143 11.02 -4.18 3.72
CA THR A 143 12.29 -4.67 3.16
C THR A 143 12.00 -5.71 2.09
N PHE A 144 12.54 -5.47 0.90
CA PHE A 144 12.46 -6.37 -0.24
C PHE A 144 13.74 -7.19 -0.35
N THR A 145 13.58 -8.49 -0.61
CA THR A 145 14.70 -9.40 -0.86
C THR A 145 14.55 -10.06 -2.21
N ALA A 146 15.65 -10.21 -2.95
CA ALA A 146 15.63 -10.84 -4.27
C ALA A 146 15.13 -12.29 -4.13
N THR A 147 14.14 -12.65 -4.93
CA THR A 147 13.68 -14.04 -5.05
C THR A 147 14.79 -14.86 -5.67
N LYS A 148 15.16 -15.96 -5.02
CA LYS A 148 16.09 -16.92 -5.60
C LYS A 148 15.39 -17.61 -6.77
N VAL A 149 15.82 -17.30 -8.00
CA VAL A 149 15.43 -18.10 -9.16
C VAL A 149 16.01 -19.51 -8.92
N LYS A 150 15.16 -20.54 -8.80
CA LYS A 150 15.66 -21.91 -8.91
C LYS A 150 16.36 -21.99 -10.26
N LYS A 151 17.65 -22.34 -10.29
CA LYS A 151 18.36 -22.67 -11.53
C LYS A 151 17.43 -23.59 -12.33
N PRO A 152 17.15 -23.34 -13.63
CA PRO A 152 16.39 -24.32 -14.40
C PRO A 152 17.09 -25.65 -14.19
N LEU A 153 16.35 -26.69 -13.80
CA LEU A 153 16.93 -28.03 -13.78
C LEU A 153 17.52 -28.21 -15.17
N SER A 154 18.86 -28.33 -15.27
CA SER A 154 19.47 -28.81 -16.50
C SER A 154 18.69 -30.06 -16.88
N PRO A 155 18.23 -30.21 -18.15
CA PRO A 155 17.66 -31.47 -18.57
C PRO A 155 18.66 -32.55 -18.16
N ALA A 156 18.21 -33.50 -17.33
CA ALA A 156 19.04 -34.62 -16.95
C ALA A 156 19.62 -35.21 -18.24
N PRO A 157 20.93 -35.54 -18.29
CA PRO A 157 21.45 -36.29 -19.43
C PRO A 157 20.53 -37.48 -19.62
N ALA A 158 20.06 -37.71 -20.85
CA ALA A 158 19.26 -38.89 -21.17
C ALA A 158 20.12 -40.12 -20.82
N GLY A 159 19.95 -40.61 -19.59
CA GLY A 159 20.54 -41.86 -19.15
C GLY A 159 19.86 -42.96 -19.94
N LEU A 160 20.64 -43.69 -20.74
CA LEU A 160 20.18 -44.95 -21.32
C LEU A 160 19.75 -45.84 -20.15
N SER A 161 18.48 -46.24 -20.09
CA SER A 161 18.01 -47.12 -19.04
C SER A 161 18.64 -48.50 -19.21
N SER A 162 19.25 -49.00 -18.14
CA SER A 162 19.72 -50.38 -18.04
C SER A 162 18.54 -51.36 -18.10
N ILE A 163 18.29 -51.87 -19.30
CA ILE A 163 17.86 -53.24 -19.66
C ILE A 163 16.50 -53.76 -19.13
N ASP A 164 15.61 -54.11 -20.09
CA ASP A 164 14.83 -55.35 -20.04
C ASP A 164 14.96 -56.09 -21.38
N ILE A 165 15.46 -57.33 -21.33
CA ILE A 165 15.55 -58.28 -22.45
C ILE A 165 14.24 -59.08 -22.50
N ALA A 166 13.55 -59.10 -23.64
CA ALA A 166 12.63 -60.17 -24.02
C ALA A 166 12.62 -60.39 -25.54
N ILE A 167 12.85 -61.65 -25.91
CA ILE A 167 13.14 -62.20 -27.24
C ILE A 167 11.87 -62.35 -28.08
N ILE A 168 11.82 -61.86 -29.33
CA ILE A 168 11.06 -62.47 -30.44
C ILE A 168 11.81 -62.34 -31.79
N GLY A 169 12.38 -63.46 -32.25
CA GLY A 169 12.24 -63.99 -33.62
C GLY A 169 12.98 -63.36 -34.82
N GLY A 170 14.01 -64.05 -35.34
CA GLY A 170 14.24 -64.15 -36.79
C GLY A 170 15.58 -63.64 -37.37
N VAL A 171 16.59 -64.53 -37.46
CA VAL A 171 17.63 -64.74 -38.52
C VAL A 171 17.92 -63.55 -39.48
N VAL A 172 19.15 -63.00 -39.61
CA VAL A 172 20.29 -63.36 -40.53
C VAL A 172 21.28 -62.17 -40.42
N ALA A 173 22.62 -62.21 -40.39
CA ALA A 173 23.66 -63.24 -40.33
C ALA A 173 24.95 -62.59 -39.79
N ILE A 174 25.67 -63.34 -38.96
CA ILE A 174 27.05 -63.05 -38.55
C ILE A 174 27.96 -63.51 -39.69
N ALA A 175 28.69 -62.58 -40.30
CA ALA A 175 29.90 -62.89 -41.05
C ALA A 175 31.03 -63.10 -40.03
N VAL A 176 31.81 -64.17 -40.16
CA VAL A 176 33.27 -64.22 -39.92
C VAL A 176 33.79 -65.64 -40.23
N ILE A 177 34.61 -65.69 -41.30
CA ILE A 177 35.72 -66.64 -41.60
C ILE A 177 35.29 -68.09 -41.90
N GLY A 178 35.49 -68.62 -43.11
CA GLY A 178 36.78 -68.77 -43.78
C GLY A 178 37.30 -70.20 -43.57
N SER A 179 36.91 -71.10 -44.49
CA SER A 179 37.57 -72.38 -44.86
C SER A 179 38.09 -73.30 -43.75
N ALA A 180 37.42 -74.45 -43.55
CA ALA A 180 37.96 -75.78 -43.91
C ALA A 180 37.16 -76.92 -43.26
N VAL A 181 37.18 -78.06 -43.97
CA VAL A 181 36.88 -79.43 -43.51
C VAL A 181 35.41 -79.86 -43.64
N THR A 182 35.13 -80.55 -44.75
CA THR A 182 33.99 -81.47 -44.87
C THR A 182 34.53 -82.89 -45.05
N ILE A 183 33.99 -83.80 -44.26
CA ILE A 183 34.29 -85.24 -44.14
C ILE A 183 33.20 -86.03 -44.89
N MET A 184 33.54 -87.09 -45.63
CA MET A 184 32.75 -88.36 -45.78
C MET A 184 33.48 -89.31 -46.74
N MET A 185 34.06 -90.44 -46.32
CA MET A 185 33.50 -91.77 -45.98
C MET A 185 32.77 -92.53 -47.12
N ARG A 186 33.46 -93.57 -47.61
CA ARG A 186 33.02 -94.95 -47.92
C ARG A 186 31.67 -95.18 -48.62
N ARG A 187 31.73 -95.59 -49.89
CA ARG A 187 31.76 -97.02 -50.29
C ARG A 187 32.29 -97.14 -51.71
#